data_AF-A0AA88HBD5-F1
#
_entry.id   AF-A0AA88HBD5-F1
#
_cell.length_a   1.000
_cell.length_b   1.000
_cell.length_c   1.000
_cell.angle_alpha   90.00
_cell.angle_beta   90.00
_cell.angle_gamma   90.00
#
_symmetry.space_group_name_H-M   'P 1'
#
loop_
_entity.id
_entity.type
_entity.pdbx_description
1 polymer ?
#
loop_
_entity_poly.entity_id
_entity_poly.type
_entity_poly.pdbx_seq_one_letter_code
_entity_poly.pdbx_strand_id
1 'polypeptide(L)'
;MHLCYWFDYDSILKTSGDIVLDSSIRDILNANNFLVGSVAVTPTRAVYYPVMPVKMNRLFRKFSDYEFVIVNFRDENLRKLQGEKSFDFVNIVLNNGLELNGKVYYFFCASASEQRSHRALFIDCNSIEEATKLRSQIILNQHEFDSVPQYLSRLSLFCSADTPTFDILPEKWAFVEDVYAENGDCLTEGAGLIGFSLACRIADLLQCSDIPSAYQIRISGVKGVLLAVDDAFFNKVAGTDKDILERKSMKRFESDDYNLGVVSYSRFLPATLNREIITLLESIHSDVVEELHVLHERVLSRNIEMLIDPRLAARKLETLQISWKVKQVQQYFDLLNEPFWLRVLKKLFEVN
;
A
#
# COMPACT_ATOMS: atom_id res chain seq x y z
N MET A 1 32.62 21.32 8.92
CA MET A 1 31.56 21.16 7.90
C MET A 1 30.57 20.14 8.45
N HIS A 2 29.63 20.60 9.27
CA HIS A 2 28.74 19.76 10.07
C HIS A 2 27.46 19.47 9.28
N LEU A 3 27.30 18.25 8.79
CA LEU A 3 26.03 17.72 8.29
C LEU A 3 25.31 17.00 9.44
N CYS A 4 24.71 17.80 10.31
CA CYS A 4 23.75 17.36 11.31
C CYS A 4 22.36 17.76 10.81
N TYR A 5 21.70 16.91 10.02
CA TYR A 5 20.25 17.02 9.78
C TYR A 5 19.53 16.55 11.05
N TRP A 6 19.58 17.36 12.10
CA TRP A 6 18.66 17.28 13.21
C TRP A 6 17.46 18.17 12.86
N PHE A 7 16.28 17.54 12.71
CA PHE A 7 14.96 18.16 12.73
C PHE A 7 14.92 19.62 12.26
N ASP A 8 14.81 19.83 10.95
CA ASP A 8 14.42 21.13 10.41
C ASP A 8 12.95 21.36 10.81
N TYR A 9 12.76 22.04 11.95
CA TYR A 9 11.46 22.35 12.54
C TYR A 9 10.59 23.14 11.55
N ASP A 10 11.19 23.99 10.73
CA ASP A 10 10.46 24.78 9.73
C ASP A 10 9.98 23.89 8.58
N SER A 11 10.71 22.83 8.23
CA SER A 11 10.25 21.84 7.24
C SER A 11 9.09 20.98 7.72
N ILE A 12 8.97 20.72 9.03
CA ILE A 12 7.86 19.96 9.63
C ILE A 12 6.56 20.78 9.65
N LEU A 13 6.69 22.11 9.75
CA LEU A 13 5.56 23.03 9.75
C LEU A 13 5.08 23.38 8.33
N LYS A 14 5.90 23.14 7.30
CA LYS A 14 5.52 23.39 5.91
C LYS A 14 4.67 22.24 5.38
N THR A 15 3.44 22.54 5.01
CA THR A 15 2.69 21.69 4.08
C THR A 15 3.30 21.84 2.68
N SER A 16 3.01 20.85 1.84
CA SER A 16 3.59 20.49 0.54
C SER A 16 4.04 21.62 -0.41
N GLY A 17 3.54 22.85 -0.27
CA GLY A 17 3.86 23.99 -1.15
C GLY A 17 5.27 24.59 -1.03
N ASP A 18 5.93 24.51 0.13
CA ASP A 18 7.18 25.27 0.41
C ASP A 18 8.44 24.42 0.62
N ILE A 19 8.38 23.12 0.30
CA ILE A 19 9.54 22.23 0.42
C ILE A 19 10.49 22.51 -0.75
N VAL A 20 11.66 23.07 -0.47
CA VAL A 20 12.76 23.11 -1.45
C VAL A 20 13.12 21.67 -1.79
N LEU A 21 12.70 21.21 -2.96
CA LEU A 21 12.88 19.83 -3.43
C LEU A 21 14.36 19.55 -3.68
N ASP A 22 15.05 19.01 -2.67
CA ASP A 22 16.34 18.36 -2.83
C ASP A 22 16.23 17.20 -3.84
N SER A 23 17.33 16.92 -4.52
CA SER A 23 17.53 15.79 -5.44
C SER A 23 16.99 14.47 -4.89
N SER A 24 17.21 14.19 -3.60
CA SER A 24 16.72 12.99 -2.91
C SER A 24 15.19 12.89 -2.87
N ILE A 25 14.47 14.01 -2.69
CA ILE A 25 13.01 14.05 -2.65
C ILE A 25 12.43 13.87 -4.06
N ARG A 26 13.11 14.40 -5.09
CA ARG A 26 12.72 14.21 -6.49
C ARG A 26 12.80 12.74 -6.89
N ASP A 27 13.84 12.03 -6.49
CA ASP A 27 13.97 10.60 -6.76
C ASP A 27 12.86 9.78 -6.08
N ILE A 28 12.47 10.17 -4.87
CA ILE A 28 11.34 9.57 -4.17
C ILE A 28 10.03 9.81 -4.93
N LEU A 29 9.75 11.03 -5.38
CA LEU A 29 8.55 11.35 -6.15
C LEU A 29 8.51 10.62 -7.50
N ASN A 30 9.65 10.50 -8.17
CA ASN A 30 9.80 9.78 -9.43
C ASN A 30 9.52 8.26 -9.31
N ALA A 31 9.53 7.70 -8.09
CA ALA A 31 9.29 6.28 -7.82
C ALA A 31 7.82 5.92 -7.52
N ASN A 32 6.87 6.58 -8.21
CA ASN A 32 5.42 6.41 -8.04
C ASN A 32 4.97 6.61 -6.58
N ASN A 33 5.39 7.72 -5.98
CA ASN A 33 5.04 8.11 -4.61
C ASN A 33 4.41 9.51 -4.58
N PHE A 34 3.65 9.78 -3.53
CA PHE A 34 3.03 11.07 -3.23
C PHE A 34 3.47 11.51 -1.83
N LEU A 35 3.72 12.80 -1.64
CA LEU A 35 4.12 13.34 -0.33
C LEU A 35 2.88 13.73 0.46
N VAL A 36 2.75 13.21 1.67
CA VAL A 36 1.58 13.48 2.52
C VAL A 36 2.06 13.90 3.90
N GLY A 37 1.48 14.98 4.42
CA GLY A 37 1.71 15.41 5.80
C GLY A 37 1.22 14.34 6.78
N SER A 38 1.80 14.25 7.96
CA SER A 38 1.39 13.28 8.97
C SER A 38 1.38 13.95 10.33
N VAL A 39 0.32 13.73 11.09
CA VAL A 39 0.14 14.30 12.42
C VAL A 39 -0.42 13.24 13.36
N ALA A 40 0.07 13.19 14.59
CA ALA A 40 -0.61 12.49 15.67
C ALA A 40 -1.48 13.46 16.45
N VAL A 41 -2.76 13.16 16.54
CA VAL A 41 -3.70 13.97 17.32
C VAL A 41 -4.13 13.16 18.53
N THR A 42 -4.04 13.83 19.67
CA THR A 42 -4.42 13.36 21.00
C THR A 42 -5.51 14.29 21.55
N PRO A 43 -6.20 13.93 22.64
CA PRO A 43 -7.21 14.79 23.22
C PRO A 43 -6.73 16.20 23.58
N THR A 44 -5.45 16.38 23.95
CA THR A 44 -4.94 17.68 24.41
C THR A 44 -3.94 18.36 23.48
N ARG A 45 -3.40 17.65 22.49
CA ARG A 45 -2.37 18.19 21.58
C ARG A 45 -2.33 17.52 20.22
N ALA A 46 -1.75 18.23 19.25
CA ALA A 46 -1.30 17.70 17.98
C ALA A 46 0.24 17.63 17.95
N VAL A 47 0.79 16.54 17.41
CA VAL A 47 2.23 16.31 17.24
C VAL A 47 2.50 16.11 15.76
N TYR A 48 3.20 17.06 15.16
CA TYR A 48 3.56 17.03 13.75
C TYR A 48 4.68 16.03 13.51
N TYR A 49 4.50 15.19 12.48
CA TYR A 49 5.54 14.33 11.97
C TYR A 49 6.10 14.89 10.65
N PRO A 50 7.33 14.52 10.28
CA PRO A 50 7.85 14.83 8.96
C PRO A 50 6.90 14.36 7.86
N VAL A 51 6.89 15.08 6.74
CA VAL A 51 6.17 14.66 5.53
C VAL A 51 6.73 13.31 5.08
N MET A 52 5.83 12.35 4.84
CA MET A 52 6.22 10.99 4.49
C MET A 52 5.84 10.69 3.04
N PRO A 53 6.72 10.05 2.27
CA PRO A 53 6.34 9.50 0.99
C PRO A 53 5.42 8.30 1.20
N VAL A 54 4.25 8.35 0.59
CA VAL A 54 3.32 7.24 0.48
C VAL A 54 3.25 6.76 -0.96
N LYS A 55 2.92 5.49 -1.17
CA LYS A 55 2.71 4.98 -2.53
C LYS A 55 1.55 5.72 -3.18
N MET A 56 1.74 6.08 -4.45
CA MET A 56 0.68 6.70 -5.24
C MET A 56 -0.53 5.76 -5.35
N ASN A 57 -1.71 6.35 -5.42
CA ASN A 57 -2.97 5.65 -5.64
C ASN A 57 -3.91 6.52 -6.49
N ARG A 58 -5.06 5.96 -6.88
CA ARG A 58 -6.06 6.67 -7.71
C ARG A 58 -6.60 7.92 -7.04
N LEU A 59 -6.71 7.91 -5.72
CA LEU A 59 -7.17 9.07 -4.95
C LEU A 59 -6.22 10.26 -5.10
N PHE A 60 -4.91 10.06 -4.88
CA PHE A 60 -3.93 11.14 -5.01
C PHE A 60 -3.77 11.62 -6.46
N ARG A 61 -3.98 10.75 -7.44
CA ARG A 61 -3.98 11.14 -8.86
C ARG A 61 -5.22 11.96 -9.24
N LYS A 62 -6.41 11.57 -8.77
CA LYS A 62 -7.67 12.27 -9.09
C LYS A 62 -7.77 13.64 -8.42
N PHE A 63 -7.19 13.79 -7.23
CA PHE A 63 -7.26 15.00 -6.42
C PHE A 63 -5.88 15.61 -6.18
N SER A 64 -5.01 15.61 -7.19
CA SER A 64 -3.62 16.08 -7.09
C SER A 64 -3.48 17.55 -6.66
N ASP A 65 -4.52 18.35 -6.91
CA ASP A 65 -4.57 19.78 -6.59
C ASP A 65 -4.89 20.05 -5.12
N TYR A 66 -5.26 19.02 -4.36
CA TYR A 66 -5.60 19.12 -2.94
C TYR A 66 -4.44 18.66 -2.06
N GLU A 67 -4.30 19.30 -0.90
CA GLU A 67 -3.37 18.84 0.12
C GLU A 67 -4.02 17.76 1.00
N PHE A 68 -3.21 16.78 1.41
CA PHE A 68 -3.65 15.70 2.26
C PHE A 68 -2.82 15.62 3.54
N VAL A 69 -3.46 15.18 4.61
CA VAL A 69 -2.79 14.85 5.87
C VAL A 69 -3.28 13.50 6.37
N ILE A 70 -2.34 12.67 6.82
CA ILE A 70 -2.66 11.44 7.54
C ILE A 70 -2.74 11.77 9.03
N VAL A 71 -3.94 11.66 9.56
CA VAL A 71 -4.23 11.85 10.98
C VAL A 71 -4.08 10.51 11.69
N ASN A 72 -3.20 10.47 12.69
CA ASN A 72 -2.96 9.32 13.56
C ASN A 72 -3.64 9.61 14.90
N PHE A 73 -4.73 8.90 15.20
CA PHE A 73 -5.43 9.07 16.46
C PHE A 73 -4.68 8.31 17.58
N ARG A 74 -4.20 9.03 18.59
CA ARG A 74 -3.31 8.49 19.62
C ARG A 74 -3.68 8.97 21.02
N ASP A 75 -3.26 8.22 22.04
CA ASP A 75 -3.27 8.70 23.42
C ASP A 75 -2.13 9.71 23.66
N GLU A 76 -2.07 10.29 24.85
CA GLU A 76 -1.04 11.27 25.21
C GLU A 76 0.40 10.72 25.16
N ASN A 77 0.55 9.39 25.23
CA ASN A 77 1.82 8.67 25.12
C ASN A 77 2.11 8.21 23.68
N LEU A 78 1.36 8.72 22.69
CA LEU A 78 1.46 8.37 21.27
C LEU A 78 1.20 6.88 20.95
N ARG A 79 0.47 6.19 21.82
CA ARG A 79 -0.01 4.81 21.62
C ARG A 79 -1.38 4.83 20.96
N LYS A 80 -1.82 3.68 20.44
CA LYS A 80 -3.18 3.55 19.91
C LYS A 80 -4.19 3.85 21.02
N LEU A 81 -5.20 4.66 20.71
CA LEU A 81 -6.30 4.95 21.63
C LEU A 81 -6.95 3.65 22.12
N GLN A 82 -7.26 3.61 23.41
CA GLN A 82 -7.99 2.52 24.06
C GLN A 82 -9.15 3.11 24.87
N GLY A 83 -10.23 2.36 25.02
CA GLY A 83 -11.39 2.74 25.84
C GLY A 83 -12.37 3.70 25.15
N GLU A 84 -13.61 3.68 25.64
CA GLU A 84 -14.76 4.32 24.97
C GLU A 84 -14.72 5.86 24.96
N LYS A 85 -14.21 6.49 26.03
CA LYS A 85 -14.10 7.95 26.11
C LYS A 85 -13.22 8.56 25.02
N SER A 86 -12.35 7.75 24.41
CA SER A 86 -11.52 8.15 23.27
C SER A 86 -12.34 8.37 22.00
N PHE A 87 -13.54 7.78 21.89
CA PHE A 87 -14.39 7.92 20.70
C PHE A 87 -15.02 9.30 20.59
N ASP A 88 -15.35 9.96 21.71
CA ASP A 88 -15.92 11.31 21.69
C ASP A 88 -14.97 12.31 21.03
N PHE A 89 -13.70 12.26 21.42
CA PHE A 89 -12.64 13.04 20.80
C PHE A 89 -12.48 12.73 19.30
N VAL A 90 -12.43 11.45 18.94
CA VAL A 90 -12.32 11.05 17.52
C VAL A 90 -13.51 11.56 16.71
N ASN A 91 -14.73 11.44 17.26
CA ASN A 91 -15.94 11.95 16.62
C ASN A 91 -15.92 13.46 16.43
N ILE A 92 -15.41 14.22 17.41
CA ILE A 92 -15.26 15.68 17.28
C ILE A 92 -14.34 16.00 16.09
N VAL A 93 -13.17 15.37 16.00
CA VAL A 93 -12.21 15.61 14.92
C VAL A 93 -12.76 15.17 13.55
N LEU A 94 -13.45 14.03 13.49
CA LEU A 94 -14.03 13.53 12.23
C LEU A 94 -15.16 14.43 11.70
N ASN A 95 -15.97 15.03 12.59
CA ASN A 95 -17.11 15.87 12.18
C ASN A 95 -16.72 17.33 11.94
N ASN A 96 -15.82 17.89 12.75
CA ASN A 96 -15.48 19.31 12.68
C ASN A 96 -14.27 19.60 11.78
N GLY A 97 -13.51 18.55 11.42
CA GLY A 97 -12.21 18.69 10.79
C GLY A 97 -11.10 18.97 11.79
N LEU A 98 -9.88 19.08 11.28
CA LEU A 98 -8.66 19.29 12.03
C LEU A 98 -7.96 20.54 11.49
N GLU A 99 -7.88 21.59 12.32
CA GLU A 99 -7.13 22.79 11.97
C GLU A 99 -5.63 22.57 12.20
N LEU A 100 -4.83 22.78 11.16
CA LEU A 100 -3.38 22.71 11.18
C LEU A 100 -2.82 23.93 10.42
N ASN A 101 -2.00 24.75 11.08
CA ASN A 101 -1.32 25.90 10.47
C ASN A 101 -2.27 26.84 9.68
N GLY A 102 -3.47 27.09 10.21
CA GLY A 102 -4.46 27.98 9.60
C GLY A 102 -5.27 27.38 8.45
N LYS A 103 -5.09 26.09 8.16
CA LYS A 103 -5.91 25.31 7.21
C LYS A 103 -6.75 24.29 7.96
N VAL A 104 -7.94 23.97 7.45
CA VAL A 104 -8.81 22.95 8.04
C VAL A 104 -8.86 21.74 7.13
N TYR A 105 -8.47 20.60 7.67
CA TYR A 105 -8.51 19.33 6.97
C TYR A 105 -9.76 18.56 7.39
N TYR A 106 -10.50 18.00 6.43
CA TYR A 106 -11.72 17.22 6.69
C TYR A 106 -11.53 15.73 6.39
N PHE A 107 -12.21 14.86 7.13
CA PHE A 107 -12.12 13.42 6.93
C PHE A 107 -12.51 13.03 5.49
N PHE A 108 -11.65 12.25 4.83
CA PHE A 108 -11.85 11.89 3.43
C PHE A 108 -11.94 10.37 3.21
N CYS A 109 -10.93 9.60 3.64
CA CYS A 109 -10.91 8.14 3.46
C CYS A 109 -10.18 7.48 4.63
N ALA A 110 -10.49 6.22 4.91
CA ALA A 110 -9.61 5.36 5.69
C ALA A 110 -9.64 3.96 5.10
N SER A 111 -8.50 3.50 4.60
CA SER A 111 -8.28 2.12 4.20
C SER A 111 -8.28 1.16 5.39
N ALA A 112 -8.50 -0.12 5.13
CA ALA A 112 -8.52 -1.13 6.19
C ALA A 112 -7.20 -1.19 6.98
N SER A 113 -6.06 -0.92 6.35
CA SER A 113 -4.75 -0.84 7.04
C SER A 113 -4.65 0.41 7.92
N GLU A 114 -5.17 1.55 7.45
CA GLU A 114 -5.22 2.79 8.21
C GLU A 114 -6.14 2.65 9.42
N GLN A 115 -7.33 2.08 9.26
CA GLN A 115 -8.28 1.84 10.36
C GLN A 115 -7.66 0.95 11.45
N ARG A 116 -7.04 -0.19 11.09
CA ARG A 116 -6.32 -1.05 12.05
C ARG A 116 -5.17 -0.34 12.77
N SER A 117 -4.65 0.72 12.17
CA SER A 117 -3.59 1.56 12.71
C SER A 117 -4.11 2.82 13.43
N HIS A 118 -5.43 2.97 13.56
CA HIS A 118 -6.11 4.17 14.06
C HIS A 118 -5.65 5.41 13.30
N ARG A 119 -5.71 5.33 11.97
CA ARG A 119 -5.32 6.39 11.03
C ARG A 119 -6.46 6.66 10.06
N ALA A 120 -6.50 7.88 9.56
CA ALA A 120 -7.38 8.27 8.48
C ALA A 120 -6.71 9.37 7.64
N LEU A 121 -7.10 9.43 6.37
CA LEU A 121 -6.69 10.46 5.43
C LEU A 121 -7.69 11.60 5.48
N PHE A 122 -7.19 12.81 5.65
CA PHE A 122 -7.94 14.04 5.60
C PHE A 122 -7.46 14.91 4.43
N ILE A 123 -8.35 15.76 3.93
CA ILE A 123 -8.13 16.62 2.75
C ILE A 123 -8.34 18.10 3.13
N ASP A 124 -7.50 18.99 2.60
CA ASP A 124 -7.64 20.44 2.73
C ASP A 124 -8.76 20.93 1.81
N CYS A 125 -9.93 21.23 2.37
CA CYS A 125 -11.06 21.79 1.63
C CYS A 125 -11.87 22.72 2.53
N ASN A 126 -12.86 23.44 1.97
CA ASN A 126 -13.55 24.50 2.69
C ASN A 126 -14.56 23.99 3.72
N SER A 127 -15.08 22.77 3.52
CA SER A 127 -16.08 22.19 4.43
C SER A 127 -16.23 20.67 4.30
N ILE A 128 -16.91 20.05 5.26
CA ILE A 128 -17.26 18.62 5.21
C ILE A 128 -18.22 18.29 4.07
N GLU A 129 -19.07 19.23 3.65
CA GLU A 129 -19.95 19.09 2.49
C GLU A 129 -19.13 19.04 1.20
N GLU A 130 -18.08 19.86 1.09
CA GLU A 130 -17.16 19.80 -0.04
C GLU A 130 -16.39 18.46 -0.06
N ALA A 131 -15.85 18.01 1.07
CA ALA A 131 -15.24 16.69 1.18
C ALA A 131 -16.20 15.57 0.77
N THR A 132 -17.48 15.70 1.13
CA THR A 132 -18.54 14.75 0.72
C THR A 132 -18.79 14.81 -0.78
N LYS A 133 -18.88 16.00 -1.37
CA LYS A 133 -19.02 16.19 -2.83
C LYS A 133 -17.85 15.60 -3.60
N LEU A 134 -16.61 15.74 -3.10
CA LEU A 134 -15.41 15.14 -3.68
C LEU A 134 -15.47 13.61 -3.63
N ARG A 135 -15.95 13.02 -2.53
CA ARG A 135 -16.18 11.56 -2.45
C ARG A 135 -17.25 11.08 -3.45
N SER A 136 -18.27 11.88 -3.71
CA SER A 136 -19.29 11.59 -4.74
C SER A 136 -18.70 11.50 -6.16
N GLN A 137 -17.54 12.13 -6.41
CA GLN A 137 -16.83 12.01 -7.69
C GLN A 137 -16.05 10.69 -7.81
N ILE A 138 -15.83 9.97 -6.71
CA ILE A 138 -15.23 8.63 -6.74
C ILE A 138 -16.31 7.57 -6.96
N ILE A 139 -17.40 7.67 -6.17
CA ILE A 139 -18.50 6.70 -6.14
C ILE A 139 -19.79 7.39 -6.59
N LEU A 140 -20.21 7.12 -7.82
CA LEU A 140 -21.36 7.78 -8.44
C LEU A 140 -22.70 7.28 -7.86
N ASN A 141 -22.75 6.01 -7.46
CA ASN A 141 -23.95 5.36 -6.92
C ASN A 141 -23.92 5.24 -5.38
N GLN A 142 -23.41 6.26 -4.68
CA GLN A 142 -23.29 6.24 -3.21
C GLN A 142 -24.61 5.99 -2.46
N HIS A 143 -25.75 6.30 -3.09
CA HIS A 143 -27.08 6.12 -2.51
C HIS A 143 -27.56 4.66 -2.50
N GLU A 144 -26.87 3.76 -3.20
CA GLU A 144 -27.24 2.34 -3.30
C GLU A 144 -26.63 1.47 -2.18
N PHE A 145 -25.80 2.05 -1.30
CA PHE A 145 -25.21 1.29 -0.19
C PHE A 145 -26.10 1.32 1.05
N ASP A 146 -26.42 0.14 1.59
CA ASP A 146 -27.30 -0.02 2.75
C ASP A 146 -26.65 0.42 4.08
N SER A 147 -25.32 0.56 4.11
CA SER A 147 -24.60 0.89 5.34
C SER A 147 -23.32 1.70 5.12
N VAL A 148 -22.99 2.52 6.12
CA VAL A 148 -21.76 3.33 6.15
C VAL A 148 -20.48 2.48 6.04
N PRO A 149 -20.34 1.34 6.76
CA PRO A 149 -19.15 0.49 6.61
C PRO A 149 -18.99 -0.07 5.20
N GLN A 150 -20.09 -0.44 4.54
CA GLN A 150 -20.06 -0.93 3.16
C GLN A 150 -19.56 0.18 2.23
N TYR A 151 -20.13 1.39 2.31
CA TYR A 151 -19.69 2.55 1.54
C TYR A 151 -18.20 2.87 1.77
N LEU A 152 -17.75 2.96 3.03
CA LEU A 152 -16.35 3.24 3.36
C LEU A 152 -15.41 2.15 2.83
N SER A 153 -15.83 0.88 2.86
CA SER A 153 -15.05 -0.21 2.28
C SER A 153 -14.87 -0.05 0.77
N ARG A 154 -15.88 0.47 0.05
CA ARG A 154 -15.80 0.74 -1.39
C ARG A 154 -14.93 1.95 -1.67
N LEU A 155 -15.09 3.03 -0.91
CA LEU A 155 -14.27 4.24 -1.02
C LEU A 155 -12.79 3.93 -0.82
N SER A 156 -12.47 3.05 0.14
CA SER A 156 -11.09 2.63 0.40
C SER A 156 -10.39 1.94 -0.78
N LEU A 157 -11.15 1.45 -1.77
CA LEU A 157 -10.57 0.84 -2.96
C LEU A 157 -9.84 1.86 -3.85
N PHE A 158 -10.13 3.16 -3.70
CA PHE A 158 -9.40 4.25 -4.35
C PHE A 158 -8.09 4.61 -3.63
N CYS A 159 -8.03 4.30 -2.32
CA CYS A 159 -6.90 4.58 -1.44
C CYS A 159 -5.81 3.47 -1.53
N SER A 160 -6.04 2.43 -2.34
CA SER A 160 -5.09 1.33 -2.54
C SER A 160 -3.95 1.72 -3.46
N ALA A 161 -2.71 1.49 -3.02
CA ALA A 161 -1.53 1.69 -3.83
C ALA A 161 -1.57 0.88 -5.13
N ASP A 162 -1.26 1.52 -6.24
CA ASP A 162 -1.22 0.93 -7.56
C ASP A 162 -0.28 1.69 -8.50
N THR A 163 0.02 1.07 -9.63
CA THR A 163 0.74 1.70 -10.74
C THR A 163 -0.26 1.99 -11.85
N PRO A 164 -0.48 3.26 -12.24
CA PRO A 164 -1.37 3.59 -13.35
C PRO A 164 -0.80 3.05 -14.66
N THR A 165 -1.66 2.55 -15.54
CA THR A 165 -1.26 2.03 -16.84
C THR A 165 -1.97 2.79 -17.96
N PHE A 166 -2.99 2.20 -18.59
CA PHE A 166 -3.73 2.78 -19.71
C PHE A 166 -5.15 3.13 -19.28
N ASP A 167 -5.73 4.14 -19.94
CA ASP A 167 -7.17 4.37 -19.86
C ASP A 167 -7.87 3.38 -20.78
N ILE A 168 -8.77 2.58 -20.20
CA ILE A 168 -9.54 1.57 -20.92
C ILE A 168 -11.00 1.96 -20.82
N LEU A 169 -11.49 2.62 -21.86
CA LEU A 169 -12.88 3.11 -21.91
C LEU A 169 -13.89 1.95 -21.93
N PRO A 170 -15.13 2.17 -21.46
CA PRO A 170 -16.17 1.13 -21.43
C PRO A 170 -16.40 0.40 -22.75
N GLU A 171 -16.26 1.08 -23.89
CA GLU A 171 -16.33 0.48 -25.23
C GLU A 171 -15.30 -0.65 -25.46
N LYS A 172 -14.17 -0.66 -24.74
CA LYS A 172 -13.16 -1.72 -24.81
C LYS A 172 -13.44 -2.87 -23.85
N TRP A 173 -14.54 -2.81 -23.09
CA TRP A 173 -14.90 -3.84 -22.12
C TRP A 173 -15.93 -4.78 -22.73
N ALA A 174 -15.83 -6.05 -22.35
CA ALA A 174 -16.83 -7.08 -22.58
C ALA A 174 -17.20 -7.73 -21.25
N PHE A 175 -18.35 -8.39 -21.21
CA PHE A 175 -18.85 -9.05 -20.01
C PHE A 175 -18.91 -10.56 -20.20
N VAL A 176 -18.61 -11.32 -19.14
CA VAL A 176 -18.89 -12.75 -19.07
C VAL A 176 -19.55 -13.10 -17.74
N GLU A 177 -20.42 -14.10 -17.78
CA GLU A 177 -21.06 -14.65 -16.60
C GLU A 177 -20.08 -15.41 -15.72
N ASP A 178 -20.13 -15.19 -14.40
CA ASP A 178 -19.44 -15.98 -13.40
C ASP A 178 -19.74 -17.49 -13.56
N VAL A 179 -18.73 -18.34 -13.31
CA VAL A 179 -18.87 -19.79 -13.34
C VAL A 179 -19.13 -20.29 -11.93
N TYR A 180 -20.11 -21.18 -11.78
CA TYR A 180 -20.54 -21.72 -10.49
C TYR A 180 -20.37 -23.25 -10.46
N ALA A 181 -20.00 -23.77 -9.29
CA ALA A 181 -20.02 -25.20 -9.03
C ALA A 181 -21.46 -25.72 -8.83
N GLU A 182 -21.64 -27.04 -8.85
CA GLU A 182 -22.95 -27.68 -8.65
C GLU A 182 -23.58 -27.34 -7.29
N ASN A 183 -22.77 -27.06 -6.27
CA ASN A 183 -23.21 -26.65 -4.94
C ASN A 183 -23.57 -25.15 -4.84
N GLY A 184 -23.43 -24.39 -5.92
CA GLY A 184 -23.74 -22.96 -5.98
C GLY A 184 -22.57 -22.02 -5.67
N ASP A 185 -21.38 -22.54 -5.34
CA ASP A 185 -20.21 -21.69 -5.06
C ASP A 185 -19.68 -21.05 -6.34
N CYS A 186 -19.38 -19.75 -6.30
CA CYS A 186 -18.79 -19.03 -7.42
C CYS A 186 -17.30 -19.37 -7.56
N LEU A 187 -16.93 -20.04 -8.65
CA LEU A 187 -15.55 -20.49 -8.92
C LEU A 187 -14.67 -19.40 -9.53
N THR A 188 -15.28 -18.37 -10.12
CA THR A 188 -14.56 -17.28 -10.80
C THR A 188 -14.75 -15.94 -10.11
N GLU A 189 -15.07 -15.94 -8.81
CA GLU A 189 -15.35 -14.70 -8.09
C GLU A 189 -14.16 -13.74 -8.19
N GLY A 190 -14.41 -12.55 -8.75
CA GLY A 190 -13.38 -11.53 -8.88
C GLY A 190 -12.32 -11.81 -9.95
N ALA A 191 -12.54 -12.74 -10.88
CA ALA A 191 -11.56 -13.13 -11.90
C ALA A 191 -12.05 -12.90 -13.34
N GLY A 192 -11.51 -11.89 -14.02
CA GLY A 192 -11.79 -11.60 -15.43
C GLY A 192 -10.65 -12.04 -16.36
N LEU A 193 -10.74 -11.68 -17.63
CA LEU A 193 -9.73 -11.98 -18.65
C LEU A 193 -9.20 -10.68 -19.28
N ILE A 194 -7.94 -10.74 -19.75
CA ILE A 194 -7.29 -9.67 -20.51
C ILE A 194 -6.64 -10.28 -21.76
N GLY A 195 -6.76 -9.58 -22.89
CA GLY A 195 -6.08 -9.99 -24.12
C GLY A 195 -4.56 -9.99 -23.94
N PHE A 196 -3.88 -10.94 -24.56
CA PHE A 196 -2.42 -11.07 -24.49
C PHE A 196 -1.72 -9.82 -25.01
N SER A 197 -2.22 -9.20 -26.08
CA SER A 197 -1.67 -7.94 -26.61
C SER A 197 -1.66 -6.80 -25.58
N LEU A 198 -2.74 -6.64 -24.80
CA LEU A 198 -2.78 -5.63 -23.73
C LEU A 198 -1.88 -6.04 -22.56
N ALA A 199 -1.86 -7.33 -22.20
CA ALA A 199 -0.96 -7.84 -21.16
C ALA A 199 0.52 -7.54 -21.48
N CYS A 200 0.97 -7.73 -22.74
CA CYS A 200 2.32 -7.37 -23.17
C CYS A 200 2.61 -5.89 -22.96
N ARG A 201 1.70 -5.01 -23.38
CA ARG A 201 1.85 -3.55 -23.22
C ARG A 201 1.94 -3.13 -21.75
N ILE A 202 1.17 -3.78 -20.88
CA ILE A 202 1.24 -3.55 -19.43
C ILE A 202 2.58 -4.04 -18.88
N ALA A 203 3.04 -5.23 -19.28
CA ALA A 203 4.33 -5.78 -18.87
C ALA A 203 5.50 -4.85 -19.26
N ASP A 204 5.48 -4.32 -20.48
CA ASP A 204 6.47 -3.37 -20.98
C ASP A 204 6.49 -2.07 -20.17
N LEU A 205 5.29 -1.51 -19.89
CA LEU A 205 5.15 -0.30 -19.07
C LEU A 205 5.67 -0.52 -17.65
N LEU A 206 5.37 -1.68 -17.06
CA LEU A 206 5.84 -2.05 -15.73
C LEU A 206 7.30 -2.56 -15.69
N GLN A 207 7.96 -2.63 -16.85
CA GLN A 207 9.32 -3.16 -17.02
C GLN A 207 9.50 -4.56 -16.42
N CYS A 208 8.50 -5.42 -16.63
CA CYS A 208 8.56 -6.82 -16.20
C CYS A 208 9.60 -7.60 -17.03
N SER A 209 10.30 -8.56 -16.41
CA SER A 209 11.24 -9.45 -17.11
C SER A 209 10.54 -10.38 -18.09
N ASP A 210 9.39 -10.88 -17.67
CA ASP A 210 8.52 -11.80 -18.40
C ASP A 210 7.11 -11.23 -18.36
N ILE A 211 6.27 -11.56 -19.34
CA ILE A 211 4.87 -11.12 -19.38
C ILE A 211 4.07 -11.87 -18.30
N PRO A 212 3.51 -11.18 -17.28
CA PRO A 212 2.70 -11.84 -16.27
C PRO A 212 1.45 -12.51 -16.84
N SER A 213 1.13 -13.69 -16.32
CA SER A 213 -0.10 -14.42 -16.66
C SER A 213 -1.33 -13.88 -15.95
N ALA A 214 -1.16 -13.14 -14.86
CA ALA A 214 -2.26 -12.52 -14.13
C ALA A 214 -1.90 -11.17 -13.53
N TYR A 215 -2.87 -10.27 -13.48
CA TYR A 215 -2.75 -8.92 -12.93
C TYR A 215 -3.83 -8.67 -11.90
N GLN A 216 -3.45 -8.29 -10.68
CA GLN A 216 -4.38 -7.76 -9.70
C GLN A 216 -4.64 -6.29 -10.00
N ILE A 217 -5.90 -5.95 -10.30
CA ILE A 217 -6.23 -4.64 -10.86
C ILE A 217 -7.28 -3.89 -10.05
N ARG A 218 -7.30 -2.58 -10.30
CA ARG A 218 -8.35 -1.63 -9.93
C ARG A 218 -8.61 -0.74 -11.13
N ILE A 219 -9.86 -0.64 -11.54
CA ILE A 219 -10.28 0.26 -12.63
C ILE A 219 -11.72 0.65 -12.35
N SER A 220 -12.07 1.93 -12.41
CA SER A 220 -13.40 2.43 -12.03
C SER A 220 -13.78 1.88 -10.64
N GLY A 221 -14.98 1.33 -10.49
CA GLY A 221 -15.41 0.56 -9.31
C GLY A 221 -15.25 -0.95 -9.44
N VAL A 222 -14.42 -1.42 -10.38
CA VAL A 222 -14.07 -2.84 -10.58
C VAL A 222 -12.79 -3.19 -9.83
N LYS A 223 -12.83 -4.33 -9.13
CA LYS A 223 -11.69 -4.92 -8.43
C LYS A 223 -11.63 -6.42 -8.71
N GLY A 224 -10.45 -6.90 -9.05
CA GLY A 224 -10.22 -8.33 -9.17
C GLY A 224 -8.85 -8.68 -9.71
N VAL A 225 -8.78 -9.86 -10.32
CA VAL A 225 -7.63 -10.36 -11.06
C VAL A 225 -8.04 -10.52 -12.52
N LEU A 226 -7.19 -10.10 -13.45
CA LEU A 226 -7.34 -10.40 -14.88
C LEU A 226 -6.31 -11.43 -15.30
N LEU A 227 -6.77 -12.51 -15.92
CA LEU A 227 -5.93 -13.58 -16.46
C LEU A 227 -5.63 -13.30 -17.93
N ALA A 228 -4.34 -13.29 -18.28
CA ALA A 228 -3.90 -13.11 -19.66
C ALA A 228 -4.22 -14.38 -20.46
N VAL A 229 -4.90 -14.20 -21.60
CA VAL A 229 -5.27 -15.28 -22.51
C VAL A 229 -4.90 -14.91 -23.94
N ASP A 230 -4.67 -15.91 -24.78
CA ASP A 230 -4.39 -15.72 -26.20
C ASP A 230 -5.44 -14.84 -26.88
N ASP A 231 -4.99 -13.93 -27.75
CA ASP A 231 -5.88 -12.95 -28.39
C ASP A 231 -6.93 -13.59 -29.30
N ALA A 232 -6.65 -14.74 -29.92
CA ALA A 232 -7.64 -15.43 -30.75
C ALA A 232 -8.75 -16.01 -29.86
N PHE A 233 -8.40 -16.58 -28.70
CA PHE A 233 -9.38 -17.01 -27.70
C PHE A 233 -10.16 -15.81 -27.14
N PHE A 234 -9.46 -14.74 -26.76
CA PHE A 234 -10.06 -13.54 -26.20
C PHE A 234 -11.10 -12.95 -27.16
N ASN A 235 -10.71 -12.69 -28.41
CA ASN A 235 -11.59 -12.11 -29.43
C ASN A 235 -12.79 -13.01 -29.78
N LYS A 236 -12.64 -14.33 -29.66
CA LYS A 236 -13.76 -15.27 -29.86
C LYS A 236 -14.84 -15.11 -28.79
N VAL A 237 -14.46 -14.80 -27.55
CA VAL A 237 -15.39 -14.68 -26.41
C VAL A 237 -15.88 -13.25 -26.23
N ALA A 238 -14.97 -12.27 -26.27
CA ALA A 238 -15.26 -10.86 -26.03
C ALA A 238 -15.81 -10.13 -27.27
N GLY A 239 -15.59 -10.68 -28.47
CA GLY A 239 -15.70 -9.96 -29.73
C GLY A 239 -14.38 -9.25 -30.09
N THR A 240 -14.32 -8.70 -31.30
CA THR A 240 -13.15 -7.94 -31.75
C THR A 240 -13.12 -6.56 -31.11
N ASP A 241 -11.92 -5.99 -30.99
CA ASP A 241 -11.68 -4.63 -30.48
C ASP A 241 -12.00 -4.42 -28.98
N LYS A 242 -11.92 -5.49 -28.20
CA LYS A 242 -12.03 -5.48 -26.73
C LYS A 242 -10.68 -5.76 -26.09
N ASP A 243 -10.49 -5.24 -24.89
CA ASP A 243 -9.24 -5.33 -24.13
C ASP A 243 -9.41 -6.09 -22.82
N ILE A 244 -10.55 -5.90 -22.15
CA ILE A 244 -10.87 -6.51 -20.86
C ILE A 244 -12.22 -7.21 -20.96
N LEU A 245 -12.29 -8.38 -20.34
CA LEU A 245 -13.52 -9.10 -20.14
C LEU A 245 -13.77 -9.22 -18.63
N GLU A 246 -14.79 -8.51 -18.14
CA GLU A 246 -15.14 -8.43 -16.74
C GLU A 246 -16.26 -9.40 -16.35
N ARG A 247 -16.34 -9.71 -15.06
CA ARG A 247 -17.44 -10.49 -14.45
C ARG A 247 -18.23 -9.63 -13.48
N LYS A 248 -19.49 -9.99 -13.27
CA LYS A 248 -20.40 -9.29 -12.34
C LYS A 248 -19.82 -9.24 -10.93
N SER A 249 -19.22 -10.34 -10.47
CA SER A 249 -18.56 -10.43 -9.16
C SER A 249 -17.42 -9.42 -8.94
N MET A 250 -16.84 -8.85 -10.01
CA MET A 250 -15.74 -7.88 -9.91
C MET A 250 -16.23 -6.44 -9.65
N LYS A 251 -17.44 -6.09 -10.11
CA LYS A 251 -18.01 -4.75 -9.97
C LYS A 251 -18.43 -4.50 -8.53
N ARG A 252 -17.90 -3.45 -7.91
CA ARG A 252 -18.14 -3.11 -6.49
C ARG A 252 -18.91 -1.81 -6.30
N PHE A 253 -18.83 -0.89 -7.27
CA PHE A 253 -19.55 0.39 -7.31
C PHE A 253 -19.46 1.03 -8.72
N GLU A 254 -20.20 2.10 -8.97
CA GLU A 254 -20.14 2.89 -10.20
C GLU A 254 -19.13 4.04 -10.10
N SER A 255 -18.28 4.19 -11.12
CA SER A 255 -17.23 5.20 -11.18
C SER A 255 -16.82 5.47 -12.62
N ASP A 256 -16.35 6.68 -12.91
CA ASP A 256 -15.90 7.14 -14.23
C ASP A 256 -14.36 7.16 -14.39
N ASP A 257 -13.64 6.61 -13.42
CA ASP A 257 -12.17 6.51 -13.44
C ASP A 257 -11.69 5.31 -14.26
N TYR A 258 -11.50 5.49 -15.56
CA TYR A 258 -11.16 4.40 -16.48
C TYR A 258 -9.66 4.07 -16.58
N ASN A 259 -8.83 4.67 -15.72
CA ASN A 259 -7.41 4.34 -15.68
C ASN A 259 -7.19 2.97 -15.02
N LEU A 260 -6.57 2.04 -15.74
CA LEU A 260 -6.23 0.72 -15.21
C LEU A 260 -5.06 0.82 -14.22
N GLY A 261 -5.34 0.71 -12.94
CA GLY A 261 -4.35 0.59 -11.88
C GLY A 261 -3.94 -0.87 -11.63
N VAL A 262 -2.67 -1.20 -11.83
CA VAL A 262 -2.11 -2.51 -11.46
C VAL A 262 -1.60 -2.44 -10.02
N VAL A 263 -2.22 -3.21 -9.13
CA VAL A 263 -1.84 -3.33 -7.72
C VAL A 263 -0.67 -4.31 -7.56
N SER A 264 -0.73 -5.43 -8.27
CA SER A 264 0.31 -6.45 -8.32
C SER A 264 0.11 -7.32 -9.56
N TYR A 265 1.07 -8.19 -9.85
CA TYR A 265 1.05 -9.11 -10.98
C TYR A 265 1.71 -10.43 -10.59
N SER A 266 1.37 -11.50 -11.31
CA SER A 266 1.90 -12.84 -11.09
C SER A 266 3.41 -12.86 -11.28
N ARG A 267 4.14 -13.28 -10.26
CA ARG A 267 5.59 -13.53 -10.30
C ARG A 267 5.96 -14.50 -9.19
N PHE A 268 7.13 -15.11 -9.29
CA PHE A 268 7.68 -15.88 -8.18
C PHE A 268 7.92 -14.94 -6.99
N LEU A 269 7.34 -15.29 -5.84
CA LEU A 269 7.59 -14.62 -4.57
C LEU A 269 8.08 -15.66 -3.57
N PRO A 270 9.22 -15.44 -2.90
CA PRO A 270 9.65 -16.35 -1.85
C PRO A 270 8.61 -16.33 -0.73
N ALA A 271 8.13 -17.52 -0.36
CA ALA A 271 7.22 -17.71 0.76
C ALA A 271 7.99 -18.21 1.99
N THR A 272 7.57 -17.75 3.17
CA THR A 272 8.10 -18.20 4.46
C THR A 272 6.94 -18.66 5.34
N LEU A 273 7.21 -19.59 6.24
CA LEU A 273 6.23 -20.02 7.23
C LEU A 273 6.11 -18.94 8.32
N ASN A 274 4.89 -18.45 8.55
CA ASN A 274 4.59 -17.63 9.72
C ASN A 274 4.21 -18.52 10.92
N ARG A 275 4.18 -17.92 12.11
CA ARG A 275 3.89 -18.64 13.36
C ARG A 275 2.51 -19.29 13.33
N GLU A 276 1.53 -18.65 12.70
CA GLU A 276 0.18 -19.15 12.60
C GLU A 276 0.11 -20.44 11.77
N ILE A 277 0.77 -20.48 10.60
CA ILE A 277 0.84 -21.71 9.78
C ILE A 277 1.63 -22.79 10.51
N ILE A 278 2.74 -22.45 11.17
CA ILE A 278 3.52 -23.40 11.97
C ILE A 278 2.63 -24.06 13.02
N THR A 279 1.90 -23.27 13.79
CA THR A 279 1.00 -23.78 14.85
C THR A 279 -0.06 -24.71 14.27
N LEU A 280 -0.61 -24.39 13.09
CA LEU A 280 -1.58 -25.25 12.41
C LEU A 280 -0.93 -26.57 11.97
N LEU A 281 0.26 -26.53 11.37
CA LEU A 281 0.97 -27.74 10.93
C LEU A 281 1.28 -28.68 12.11
N GLU A 282 1.78 -28.13 13.21
CA GLU A 282 2.05 -28.88 14.45
C GLU A 282 0.79 -29.54 15.01
N SER A 283 -0.37 -28.87 14.90
CA SER A 283 -1.64 -29.40 15.38
C SER A 283 -2.20 -30.57 14.55
N ILE A 284 -1.84 -30.62 13.26
CA ILE A 284 -2.33 -31.65 12.33
C ILE A 284 -1.36 -32.84 12.30
N HIS A 285 -0.05 -32.59 12.37
CA HIS A 285 0.99 -33.60 12.25
C HIS A 285 2.06 -33.42 13.32
N SER A 286 2.10 -34.33 14.30
CA SER A 286 3.11 -34.34 15.36
C SER A 286 4.54 -34.47 14.82
N ASP A 287 4.71 -35.16 13.70
CA ASP A 287 6.03 -35.53 13.17
C ASP A 287 6.71 -34.34 12.46
N VAL A 288 5.95 -33.32 12.09
CA VAL A 288 6.46 -32.09 11.44
C VAL A 288 7.23 -31.22 12.43
N VAL A 289 7.02 -31.40 13.74
CA VAL A 289 7.71 -30.64 14.81
C VAL A 289 9.23 -30.81 14.71
N GLU A 290 9.72 -32.04 14.50
CA GLU A 290 11.16 -32.30 14.41
C GLU A 290 11.76 -31.63 13.15
N GLU A 291 11.09 -31.73 12.01
CA GLU A 291 11.53 -31.09 10.77
C GLU A 291 11.54 -29.56 10.89
N LEU A 292 10.51 -28.97 11.50
CA LEU A 292 10.44 -27.53 11.75
C LEU A 292 11.55 -27.07 12.71
N HIS A 293 11.85 -27.85 13.75
CA HIS A 293 12.98 -27.58 14.63
C HIS A 293 14.32 -27.60 13.87
N VAL A 294 14.56 -28.61 13.03
CA VAL A 294 15.77 -28.70 12.21
C VAL A 294 15.87 -27.53 11.23
N LEU A 295 14.75 -27.12 10.62
CA LEU A 295 14.69 -25.95 9.76
C LEU A 295 14.98 -24.66 10.54
N HIS A 296 14.43 -24.52 11.74
CA HIS A 296 14.66 -23.36 12.61
C HIS A 296 16.14 -23.25 13.00
N GLU A 297 16.75 -24.35 13.45
CA GLU A 297 18.19 -24.42 13.77
C GLU A 297 19.05 -24.07 12.56
N ARG A 298 18.68 -24.52 11.36
CA ARG A 298 19.39 -24.16 10.12
C ARG A 298 19.28 -22.68 9.80
N VAL A 299 18.12 -22.06 10.02
CA VAL A 299 17.91 -20.61 9.84
C VAL A 299 18.72 -19.82 10.87
N LEU A 300 18.69 -20.21 12.14
CA LEU A 300 19.48 -19.60 13.20
C LEU A 300 20.98 -19.69 12.89
N SER A 301 21.45 -20.86 12.49
CA SER A 301 22.85 -21.09 12.10
C SER A 301 23.27 -20.17 10.96
N ARG A 302 22.46 -20.07 9.90
CA ARG A 302 22.70 -19.13 8.78
C ARG A 302 22.67 -17.66 9.22
N ASN A 303 21.80 -17.30 10.17
CA ASN A 303 21.76 -15.95 10.71
C ASN A 303 23.01 -15.63 11.54
N ILE A 304 23.60 -16.61 12.24
CA ILE A 304 24.87 -16.43 12.96
C ILE A 304 26.03 -16.16 11.99
N GLU A 305 26.02 -16.73 10.79
CA GLU A 305 27.08 -16.52 9.78
C GLU A 305 27.30 -15.04 9.45
N MET A 306 26.28 -14.17 9.59
CA MET A 306 26.44 -12.72 9.38
C MET A 306 27.33 -12.04 10.44
N LEU A 307 27.60 -12.70 11.57
CA LEU A 307 28.51 -12.22 12.61
C LEU A 307 29.94 -12.74 12.42
N ILE A 308 30.18 -13.58 11.42
CA ILE A 308 31.43 -14.28 11.19
C ILE A 308 32.00 -13.96 9.80
N ASP A 309 31.16 -13.90 8.76
CA ASP A 309 31.57 -13.58 7.39
C ASP A 309 31.30 -12.09 7.07
N PRO A 310 32.35 -11.28 6.83
CA PRO A 310 32.20 -9.87 6.44
C PRO A 310 31.31 -9.64 5.20
N ARG A 311 31.26 -10.58 4.26
CA ARG A 311 30.43 -10.48 3.04
C ARG A 311 28.95 -10.70 3.35
N LEU A 312 28.63 -11.59 4.29
CA LEU A 312 27.24 -11.80 4.73
C LEU A 312 26.79 -10.67 5.65
N ALA A 313 27.67 -10.18 6.52
CA ALA A 313 27.46 -8.98 7.32
C ALA A 313 27.09 -7.78 6.44
N ALA A 314 27.88 -7.55 5.39
CA ALA A 314 27.64 -6.56 4.37
C ALA A 314 26.25 -6.67 3.75
N ARG A 315 25.93 -7.84 3.18
CA ARG A 315 24.62 -8.10 2.53
C ARG A 315 23.45 -7.89 3.48
N LYS A 316 23.58 -8.29 4.75
CA LYS A 316 22.50 -8.12 5.72
C LYS A 316 22.31 -6.65 6.10
N LEU A 317 23.39 -5.90 6.31
CA LEU A 317 23.32 -4.45 6.55
C LEU A 317 22.78 -3.69 5.33
N GLU A 318 23.05 -4.18 4.11
CA GLU A 318 22.46 -3.63 2.88
C GLU A 318 20.93 -3.81 2.79
N THR A 319 20.32 -4.73 3.56
CA THR A 319 18.86 -4.82 3.63
C THR A 319 18.21 -3.71 4.44
N LEU A 320 19.00 -2.94 5.21
CA LEU A 320 18.52 -1.77 5.93
C LEU A 320 18.42 -0.56 4.99
N GLN A 321 17.62 0.43 5.38
CA GLN A 321 17.49 1.72 4.67
C GLN A 321 18.79 2.57 4.64
N ILE A 322 19.93 2.00 5.05
CA ILE A 322 21.26 2.62 5.04
C ILE A 322 22.23 1.93 4.05
N SER A 323 21.71 1.15 3.11
CA SER A 323 22.50 0.33 2.16
C SER A 323 23.62 1.09 1.44
N TRP A 324 23.39 2.36 1.08
CA TRP A 324 24.39 3.21 0.42
C TRP A 324 25.57 3.55 1.34
N LYS A 325 25.35 3.74 2.65
CA LYS A 325 26.41 3.96 3.64
C LYS A 325 27.23 2.70 3.86
N VAL A 326 26.56 1.55 3.87
CA VAL A 326 27.19 0.24 4.12
C VAL A 326 28.28 -0.06 3.09
N LYS A 327 28.02 0.22 1.80
CA LYS A 327 29.03 0.06 0.72
C LYS A 327 30.22 0.99 0.87
N GLN A 328 30.00 2.24 1.27
CA GLN A 328 31.10 3.18 1.50
C GLN A 328 31.94 2.78 2.71
N VAL A 329 31.29 2.44 3.82
CA VAL A 329 31.95 2.07 5.07
C VAL A 329 32.83 0.84 4.91
N GLN A 330 32.38 -0.17 4.16
CA GLN A 330 33.18 -1.38 3.90
C GLN A 330 34.51 -1.11 3.19
N GLN A 331 34.64 0.02 2.48
CA GLN A 331 35.90 0.40 1.85
C GLN A 331 36.94 0.86 2.87
N TYR A 332 36.50 1.32 4.04
CA TYR A 332 37.36 1.94 5.06
C TYR A 332 37.42 1.15 6.38
N PHE A 333 36.40 0.33 6.68
CA PHE A 333 36.27 -0.37 7.94
C PHE A 333 35.84 -1.82 7.73
N ASP A 334 36.40 -2.71 8.55
CA ASP A 334 35.87 -4.05 8.72
C ASP A 334 34.63 -4.00 9.63
N LEU A 335 33.49 -4.37 9.07
CA LEU A 335 32.18 -4.33 9.73
C LEU A 335 32.09 -5.21 10.98
N LEU A 336 32.92 -6.26 11.09
CA LEU A 336 32.92 -7.16 12.25
C LEU A 336 33.81 -6.65 13.38
N ASN A 337 34.82 -5.86 13.06
CA ASN A 337 35.77 -5.31 14.05
C ASN A 337 35.37 -3.91 14.55
N GLU A 338 34.63 -3.15 13.74
CA GLU A 338 34.14 -1.84 14.16
C GLU A 338 32.95 -1.98 15.14
N PRO A 339 33.04 -1.41 16.37
CA PRO A 339 32.06 -1.63 17.42
C PRO A 339 30.62 -1.20 17.11
N PHE A 340 30.42 -0.14 16.34
CA PHE A 340 29.08 0.32 15.97
C PHE A 340 28.40 -0.66 15.01
N TRP A 341 29.06 -1.06 13.91
CA TRP A 341 28.52 -2.00 12.93
C TRP A 341 28.28 -3.39 13.50
N LEU A 342 29.20 -3.88 14.34
CA LEU A 342 29.01 -5.14 15.04
C LEU A 342 27.79 -5.10 15.98
N ARG A 343 27.53 -3.97 16.65
CA ARG A 343 26.32 -3.80 17.48
C ARG A 343 25.04 -3.80 16.63
N VAL A 344 25.06 -3.14 15.47
CA VAL A 344 23.91 -3.16 14.55
C VAL A 344 23.63 -4.59 14.07
N LEU A 345 24.67 -5.34 13.69
CA LEU A 345 24.55 -6.75 13.30
C LEU A 345 24.01 -7.63 14.43
N LYS A 346 24.53 -7.48 15.66
CA LYS A 346 23.99 -8.18 16.84
C LYS A 346 22.52 -7.84 17.07
N LYS A 347 22.14 -6.58 16.89
CA LYS A 347 20.73 -6.19 17.05
C LYS A 347 19.84 -6.75 15.95
N LEU A 348 20.34 -6.83 14.71
CA LEU A 348 19.68 -7.54 13.62
C LEU A 348 19.51 -9.03 13.92
N PHE A 349 20.45 -9.65 14.63
CA PHE A 349 20.32 -11.04 15.06
C PHE A 349 19.21 -11.21 16.10
N GLU A 350 19.12 -10.33 17.09
CA GLU A 350 18.13 -10.42 18.17
C GLU A 350 16.68 -10.14 17.72
N VAL A 351 16.49 -9.40 16.62
CA VAL A 351 15.16 -8.97 16.13
C VAL A 351 14.60 -9.93 15.07
N ASN A 352 15.46 -10.69 14.38
CA ASN A 352 15.06 -11.78 13.48
C ASN A 352 14.86 -13.08 14.28
#